data_AF-A0A7S1UML0-F1
#
_entry.id   AF-A0A7S1UML0-F1
#
_cell.length_a   1.000
_cell.length_b   1.000
_cell.length_c   1.000
_cell.angle_alpha   90.00
_cell.angle_beta   90.00
_cell.angle_gamma   90.00
#
_symmetry.space_group_name_H-M   'P 1'
#
loop_
_entity.id
_entity.type
_entity.pdbx_description
1 polymer ?
#
loop_
_entity_poly.entity_id
_entity_poly.type
_entity_poly.pdbx_seq_one_letter_code
_entity_poly.pdbx_strand_id
1 'polypeptide(L)'
;YPGVAQFMLGLSMNHRSDNSQTSTMIPPKIAILTARAEEFKLALELKESSKLAIEFRQAAQKEANVEDWGLGPVLYGSVAEWIIQNRKGLRKFNNFERLLQQDPTGEIMEYVYVGDTGELDQEAGETMLREYPDYVKA
;
A
#
# COMPACT_ATOMS: atom_id res chain seq x y z
N TYR A 1 -2.17 -8.28 11.56
CA TYR A 1 -3.33 -8.84 12.28
C TYR A 1 -3.84 -10.07 11.53
N PRO A 2 -4.44 -11.07 12.22
CA PRO A 2 -5.03 -12.22 11.54
C PRO A 2 -6.04 -11.77 10.48
N GLY A 3 -6.05 -12.41 9.31
CA GLY A 3 -7.01 -12.10 8.24
C GLY A 3 -6.64 -10.93 7.32
N VAL A 4 -5.67 -10.08 7.68
CA VAL A 4 -5.30 -8.90 6.87
C VAL A 4 -4.83 -9.30 5.47
N ALA A 5 -4.01 -10.34 5.36
CA ALA A 5 -3.53 -10.80 4.07
C ALA A 5 -4.66 -11.26 3.14
N GLN A 6 -5.64 -12.00 3.68
CA GLN A 6 -6.82 -12.44 2.95
C GLN A 6 -7.72 -11.27 2.56
N PHE A 7 -7.88 -10.29 3.46
CA PHE A 7 -8.64 -9.08 3.19
C PHE A 7 -8.01 -8.25 2.05
N MET A 8 -6.71 -7.99 2.11
CA MET A 8 -5.98 -7.25 1.07
C MET A 8 -6.02 -7.98 -0.29
N LEU A 9 -5.93 -9.32 -0.27
CA LEU A 9 -6.10 -10.13 -1.48
C LEU A 9 -7.51 -9.99 -2.04
N GLY A 10 -8.53 -10.07 -1.18
CA GLY A 10 -9.93 -9.88 -1.56
C GLY A 10 -10.17 -8.52 -2.24
N LEU A 11 -9.57 -7.44 -1.73
CA LEU A 11 -9.64 -6.13 -2.38
C LEU A 11 -8.96 -6.14 -3.76
N SER A 12 -7.77 -6.74 -3.85
CA SER A 12 -6.98 -6.76 -5.10
C SER A 12 -7.64 -7.60 -6.19
N MET A 13 -8.32 -8.68 -5.82
CA MET A 13 -9.01 -9.58 -6.75
C MET A 13 -10.38 -9.05 -7.20
N ASN A 14 -11.00 -8.14 -6.43
CA ASN A 14 -12.29 -7.56 -6.76
C ASN A 14 -12.20 -6.35 -7.70
N HIS A 15 -11.01 -6.03 -8.22
CA HIS A 15 -10.85 -5.02 -9.28
C HIS A 15 -11.45 -5.54 -10.60
N ARG A 16 -12.78 -5.45 -10.72
CA ARG A 16 -13.53 -5.78 -11.93
C ARG A 16 -13.41 -4.62 -12.91
N SER A 17 -12.52 -4.75 -13.89
CA SER A 17 -12.70 -4.02 -15.15
C SER A 17 -13.82 -4.73 -15.92
N ASP A 18 -14.97 -4.08 -16.07
CA ASP A 18 -16.18 -4.63 -16.70
C ASP A 18 -16.04 -4.88 -18.21
N ASN A 19 -14.83 -4.73 -18.78
CA ASN A 19 -14.54 -4.98 -20.18
C ASN A 19 -13.20 -5.69 -20.34
N SER A 20 -13.18 -7.03 -20.18
CA SER A 20 -12.35 -7.98 -20.94
C SER A 20 -12.34 -9.33 -20.24
N GLN A 21 -13.14 -10.26 -20.75
CA GLN A 21 -12.93 -11.68 -20.49
C GLN A 21 -11.54 -12.07 -21.06
N THR A 22 -10.80 -12.91 -20.33
CA THR A 22 -9.67 -13.76 -20.81
C THR A 22 -8.20 -13.31 -20.65
N SER A 23 -7.85 -12.36 -19.78
CA SER A 23 -6.47 -12.30 -19.25
C SER A 23 -6.42 -12.92 -17.86
N THR A 24 -5.42 -13.76 -17.59
CA THR A 24 -5.02 -14.16 -16.24
C THR A 24 -4.68 -12.88 -15.47
N MET A 25 -5.67 -12.25 -14.84
CA MET A 25 -5.47 -11.01 -14.11
C MET A 25 -4.53 -11.29 -12.95
N ILE A 26 -3.33 -10.71 -13.03
CA ILE A 26 -2.42 -10.66 -11.89
C ILE A 26 -2.99 -9.57 -10.97
N PRO A 27 -3.42 -9.91 -9.74
CA PRO A 27 -3.97 -8.91 -8.82
C PRO A 27 -2.95 -7.81 -8.53
N PRO A 28 -3.38 -6.53 -8.39
CA PRO A 28 -2.49 -5.43 -8.02
C PRO A 28 -1.71 -5.74 -6.73
N LYS A 29 -0.42 -5.39 -6.70
CA LYS A 29 0.42 -5.54 -5.49
C LYS A 29 0.13 -4.41 -4.49
N ILE A 30 0.42 -4.65 -3.22
CA ILE A 30 0.13 -3.72 -2.12
C ILE A 30 1.28 -2.72 -1.93
N ALA A 31 1.02 -1.44 -2.20
CA ALA A 31 1.95 -0.37 -1.85
C ALA A 31 1.93 -0.11 -0.33
N ILE A 32 3.10 0.00 0.28
CA ILE A 32 3.24 0.24 1.73
C ILE A 32 3.70 1.67 1.98
N LEU A 33 2.86 2.46 2.65
CA LEU A 33 3.19 3.82 3.09
C LEU A 33 3.73 3.79 4.52
N THR A 34 5.05 3.79 4.70
CA THR A 34 5.64 3.70 6.05
C THR A 34 6.06 5.07 6.58
N ALA A 35 5.73 5.34 7.84
CA ALA A 35 6.19 6.52 8.56
C ALA A 35 7.64 6.37 9.09
N ARG A 36 8.33 5.27 8.75
CA ARG A 36 9.73 5.00 9.08
C ARG A 36 10.65 5.77 8.14
N ALA A 37 11.80 6.19 8.66
CA ALA A 37 12.76 6.95 7.91
C ALA A 37 13.60 6.06 6.97
N GLU A 38 13.89 6.56 5.77
CA GLU A 38 14.70 5.90 4.74
C GLU A 38 16.12 5.59 5.20
N GLU A 39 16.67 6.41 6.10
CA GLU A 39 18.00 6.25 6.68
C GLU A 39 18.08 4.99 7.57
N PHE A 40 16.94 4.46 8.03
CA PHE A 40 16.86 3.18 8.71
C PHE A 40 16.47 2.02 7.80
N LYS A 41 16.35 2.24 6.48
CA LYS A 41 15.98 1.19 5.51
C LYS A 41 16.89 -0.03 5.66
N LEU A 42 18.20 0.12 5.80
CA LEU A 42 19.12 -1.01 6.02
C LEU A 42 18.76 -1.91 7.21
N ALA A 43 18.14 -1.35 8.26
CA ALA A 43 17.73 -2.08 9.46
C ALA A 43 16.24 -2.47 9.48
N LEU A 44 15.39 -1.72 8.77
CA LEU A 44 13.92 -1.79 8.85
C LEU A 44 13.26 -2.08 7.49
N GLU A 45 14.06 -2.47 6.50
CA GLU A 45 13.59 -2.86 5.18
C GLU A 45 12.56 -3.98 5.28
N LEU A 46 11.43 -3.79 4.58
CA LEU A 46 10.50 -4.88 4.32
C LEU A 46 11.10 -5.72 3.19
N LYS A 47 11.65 -6.88 3.57
CA LYS A 47 12.23 -7.87 2.67
C LYS A 47 11.18 -8.92 2.32
N GLU A 48 11.43 -9.71 1.28
CA GLU A 48 10.61 -10.87 0.95
C GLU A 48 10.53 -11.91 2.09
N SER A 49 11.55 -11.94 2.95
CA SER A 49 11.59 -12.78 4.14
C SER A 49 10.88 -12.15 5.35
N SER A 50 10.40 -10.91 5.25
CA SER A 50 9.64 -10.28 6.33
C SER A 50 8.31 -11.00 6.52
N LYS A 51 7.86 -11.10 7.78
CA LYS A 51 6.61 -11.77 8.15
C LYS A 51 5.42 -11.32 7.30
N LEU A 52 5.30 -10.02 7.04
CA LEU A 52 4.24 -9.45 6.22
C LEU A 52 4.27 -9.98 4.76
N ALA A 53 5.45 -10.00 4.13
CA ALA A 53 5.63 -10.50 2.78
C ALA A 53 5.29 -12.00 2.67
N ILE A 54 5.68 -12.78 3.69
CA ILE A 54 5.36 -14.21 3.77
C ILE A 54 3.85 -14.40 3.92
N GLU A 55 3.19 -13.64 4.79
CA GLU A 55 1.74 -13.74 5.01
C GLU A 55 0.94 -13.40 3.74
N PHE A 56 1.33 -12.36 3.00
CA PHE A 56 0.71 -12.03 1.71
C PHE A 56 0.88 -13.14 0.67
N ARG A 57 2.11 -13.65 0.49
CA ARG A 57 2.37 -14.75 -0.45
C ARG A 57 1.59 -16.01 -0.10
N GLN A 58 1.53 -16.35 1.19
CA GLN A 58 0.76 -17.50 1.65
C GLN A 58 -0.74 -17.35 1.39
N ALA A 59 -1.31 -16.16 1.59
CA ALA A 59 -2.71 -15.90 1.27
C ALA A 59 -2.99 -16.03 -0.23
N ALA A 60 -2.17 -15.42 -1.10
CA ALA A 60 -2.33 -15.54 -2.55
C ALA A 60 -2.21 -16.99 -3.05
N GLN A 61 -1.21 -17.72 -2.55
CA GLN A 61 -1.02 -19.11 -2.92
C GLN A 61 -2.20 -19.99 -2.48
N LYS A 62 -2.70 -19.79 -1.26
CA LYS A 62 -3.74 -20.63 -0.67
C LYS A 62 -5.12 -20.36 -1.24
N GLU A 63 -5.46 -19.09 -1.48
CA GLU A 63 -6.83 -18.68 -1.80
C GLU A 63 -7.06 -18.51 -3.32
N ALA A 64 -6.02 -18.21 -4.10
CA ALA A 64 -6.14 -17.90 -5.53
C ALA A 64 -5.12 -18.60 -6.44
N ASN A 65 -4.18 -19.39 -5.88
CA ASN A 65 -3.07 -20.01 -6.61
C ASN A 65 -2.26 -18.99 -7.46
N VAL A 66 -2.07 -17.78 -6.91
CA VAL A 66 -1.29 -16.71 -7.53
C VAL A 66 0.11 -16.70 -6.95
N GLU A 67 1.10 -16.78 -7.84
CA GLU A 67 2.52 -16.63 -7.52
C GLU A 67 2.95 -15.16 -7.66
N ASP A 68 4.01 -14.76 -6.95
CA ASP A 68 4.59 -13.40 -6.99
C ASP A 68 3.62 -12.24 -6.63
N TRP A 69 2.62 -12.48 -5.78
CA TRP A 69 1.75 -11.44 -5.24
C TRP A 69 2.08 -11.07 -3.79
N GLY A 70 1.86 -9.81 -3.43
CA GLY A 70 2.02 -9.31 -2.07
C GLY A 70 2.52 -7.88 -2.06
N LEU A 71 3.81 -7.69 -1.75
CA LEU A 71 4.40 -6.35 -1.64
C LEU A 71 4.62 -5.71 -3.01
N GLY A 72 4.15 -4.48 -3.15
CA GLY A 72 4.52 -3.54 -4.22
C GLY A 72 5.55 -2.53 -3.71
N PRO A 73 5.52 -1.28 -4.21
CA PRO A 73 6.39 -0.21 -3.73
C PRO A 73 6.29 0.00 -2.21
N VAL A 74 7.43 0.16 -1.55
CA VAL A 74 7.51 0.53 -0.12
C VAL A 74 8.08 1.93 -0.01
N LEU A 75 7.26 2.88 0.44
CA LEU A 75 7.57 4.30 0.47
C LEU A 75 7.95 4.69 1.89
N TYR A 76 9.23 5.06 2.07
CA TYR A 76 9.80 5.51 3.33
C TYR A 76 9.72 7.04 3.44
N GLY A 77 9.44 7.54 4.65
CA GLY A 77 9.62 8.96 4.99
C GLY A 77 11.09 9.32 5.22
N SER A 78 11.39 10.58 5.56
CA SER A 78 12.77 11.02 5.90
C SER A 78 13.03 11.10 7.41
N VAL A 79 14.30 11.08 7.86
CA VAL A 79 14.67 11.25 9.29
C VAL A 79 14.27 12.63 9.81
N ALA A 80 14.39 13.68 8.98
CA ALA A 80 13.97 15.03 9.34
C ALA A 80 12.48 15.07 9.71
N GLU A 81 11.66 14.32 9.00
CA GLU A 81 10.24 14.16 9.31
C GLU A 81 10.02 13.21 10.50
N TRP A 82 10.90 12.23 10.76
CA TRP A 82 10.80 11.23 11.84
C TRP A 82 10.88 11.83 13.25
N ILE A 83 11.75 12.82 13.46
CA ILE A 83 11.97 13.48 14.76
C ILE A 83 10.70 14.23 15.23
N ILE A 84 9.85 14.68 14.31
CA ILE A 84 8.60 15.37 14.63
C ILE A 84 7.44 14.35 14.67
N GLN A 85 7.21 13.79 15.85
CA GLN A 85 6.17 12.76 16.08
C GLN A 85 4.74 13.24 15.74
N ASN A 86 4.48 14.54 15.73
CA ASN A 86 3.13 15.11 15.58
C ASN A 86 2.66 15.26 14.12
N ARG A 87 3.41 14.72 13.14
CA ARG A 87 3.11 14.84 11.70
C ARG A 87 3.06 13.49 10.97
N LYS A 88 2.81 12.38 11.67
CA LYS A 88 2.83 11.04 11.03
C LYS A 88 1.79 10.88 9.92
N GLY A 89 0.58 11.43 10.11
CA GLY A 89 -0.46 11.43 9.08
C GLY A 89 -0.01 12.16 7.81
N LEU A 90 0.58 13.35 7.98
CA LEU A 90 1.18 14.12 6.87
C LEU A 90 2.30 13.35 6.15
N ARG A 91 3.11 12.55 6.85
CA ARG A 91 4.14 11.72 6.20
C ARG A 91 3.54 10.64 5.30
N LYS A 92 2.47 9.98 5.76
CA LYS A 92 1.75 8.98 4.95
C LYS A 92 1.11 9.63 3.73
N PHE A 93 0.54 10.81 3.90
CA PHE A 93 0.04 11.64 2.79
C PHE A 93 1.15 12.01 1.79
N ASN A 94 2.29 12.53 2.24
CA ASN A 94 3.42 12.85 1.35
C ASN A 94 3.95 11.61 0.62
N ASN A 95 3.97 10.45 1.27
CA ASN A 95 4.35 9.19 0.63
C ASN A 95 3.35 8.75 -0.43
N PHE A 96 2.07 9.05 -0.25
CA PHE A 96 1.04 8.85 -1.27
C PHE A 96 1.28 9.77 -2.48
N GLU A 97 1.61 11.06 -2.27
CA GLU A 97 1.97 11.94 -3.38
C GLU A 97 3.18 11.43 -4.17
N ARG A 98 4.19 10.88 -3.47
CA ARG A 98 5.34 10.24 -4.13
C ARG A 98 4.94 8.99 -4.91
N LEU A 99 3.98 8.22 -4.43
CA LEU A 99 3.44 7.07 -5.15
C LEU A 99 2.75 7.52 -6.45
N LEU A 100 1.95 8.60 -6.42
CA LEU A 100 1.33 9.18 -7.61
C LEU A 100 2.38 9.65 -8.66
N GLN A 101 3.49 10.23 -8.20
CA GLN A 101 4.59 10.67 -9.08
C GLN A 101 5.37 9.52 -9.70
N GLN A 102 5.30 8.31 -9.13
CA GLN A 102 5.99 7.13 -9.65
C GLN A 102 5.22 6.43 -10.76
N ASP A 103 4.02 6.88 -11.12
CA ASP A 103 3.25 6.30 -12.21
C ASP A 103 3.92 6.58 -13.57
N PRO A 104 4.53 5.57 -14.21
CA PRO A 104 5.26 5.77 -15.45
C PRO A 104 4.34 5.80 -16.68
N THR A 105 3.06 5.45 -16.51
CA THR A 105 2.12 5.24 -17.63
C THR A 105 1.37 6.52 -18.00
N GLY A 106 1.28 7.47 -17.07
CA GLY A 106 0.47 8.68 -17.23
C GLY A 106 -1.04 8.42 -17.13
N GLU A 107 -1.46 7.19 -16.87
CA GLU A 107 -2.84 6.86 -16.54
C GLU A 107 -3.10 7.13 -15.05
N ILE A 108 -4.34 7.50 -14.71
CA ILE A 108 -4.72 7.73 -13.32
C ILE A 108 -4.97 6.37 -12.67
N MET A 109 -4.05 5.90 -11.82
CA MET A 109 -4.31 4.74 -10.97
C MET A 109 -5.24 5.12 -9.82
N GLU A 110 -6.31 4.34 -9.65
CA GLU A 110 -7.21 4.41 -8.49
C GLU A 110 -6.67 3.53 -7.35
N TYR A 111 -6.63 4.08 -6.14
CA TYR A 111 -6.10 3.43 -4.95
C TYR A 111 -7.19 3.18 -3.91
N VAL A 112 -7.04 2.09 -3.16
CA VAL A 112 -7.78 1.85 -1.92
C VAL A 112 -6.79 1.95 -0.77
N TYR A 113 -6.94 2.99 0.05
CA TYR A 113 -6.16 3.20 1.26
C TYR A 113 -6.68 2.31 2.39
N VAL A 114 -5.76 1.59 3.05
CA VAL A 114 -6.08 0.73 4.19
C VAL A 114 -5.09 1.07 5.31
N GLY A 115 -5.61 1.65 6.39
CA GLY A 115 -4.87 1.98 7.61
C GLY A 115 -5.39 1.21 8.82
N ASP A 116 -4.65 1.21 9.93
CA ASP A 116 -5.14 0.70 11.22
C ASP A 116 -5.51 1.84 12.17
N THR A 117 -5.81 1.54 13.43
CA THR A 117 -6.13 2.58 14.43
C THR A 117 -4.89 3.31 14.97
N GLY A 118 -3.70 2.99 14.46
CA GLY A 118 -2.41 3.51 14.92
C GLY A 118 -1.87 4.65 14.05
N GLU A 119 -0.86 5.35 14.58
CA GLU A 119 0.02 6.24 13.81
C GLU A 119 -0.65 7.31 12.91
N LEU A 120 -1.82 7.82 13.30
CA LEU A 120 -2.56 8.86 12.56
C LEU A 120 -3.00 8.43 11.15
N ASP A 121 -3.28 7.12 10.95
CA ASP A 121 -3.82 6.60 9.68
C ASP A 121 -5.18 7.23 9.31
N GLN A 122 -6.03 7.50 10.29
CA GLN A 122 -7.30 8.20 10.04
C GLN A 122 -7.07 9.59 9.44
N GLU A 123 -6.18 10.38 10.03
CA GLU A 123 -5.85 11.73 9.53
C GLU A 123 -5.24 11.66 8.12
N ALA A 124 -4.38 10.67 7.87
CA ALA A 124 -3.81 10.43 6.55
C ALA A 124 -4.90 10.10 5.52
N GLY A 125 -5.80 9.17 5.84
CA GLY A 125 -6.92 8.79 4.97
C GLY A 125 -7.88 9.95 4.70
N GLU A 126 -8.26 10.70 5.73
CA GLU A 126 -9.11 11.90 5.60
C GLU A 126 -8.44 12.95 4.70
N THR A 127 -7.13 13.16 4.86
CA THR A 127 -6.37 14.10 4.03
C THR A 127 -6.27 13.62 2.59
N MET A 128 -5.98 12.34 2.36
CA MET A 128 -5.94 11.73 1.01
C MET A 128 -7.29 11.87 0.30
N LEU A 129 -8.40 11.56 0.99
CA LEU A 129 -9.75 11.72 0.44
C LEU A 129 -10.11 13.17 0.13
N ARG A 130 -9.64 14.12 0.94
CA ARG A 130 -9.92 15.55 0.73
C ARG A 130 -9.15 16.13 -0.45
N GLU A 131 -7.85 15.81 -0.57
CA GLU A 131 -6.98 16.40 -1.59
C GLU A 131 -7.03 15.63 -2.92
N TYR A 132 -7.28 14.31 -2.89
CA TYR A 132 -7.24 13.43 -4.06
C TYR A 132 -8.46 12.49 -4.19
N PRO A 133 -9.71 13.00 -4.15
CA PRO A 133 -10.93 12.17 -4.13
C PRO A 133 -11.12 11.29 -5.37
N ASP A 134 -10.54 11.70 -6.50
CA ASP A 134 -10.58 10.97 -7.79
C ASP A 134 -9.53 9.85 -7.87
N TYR A 135 -8.52 9.86 -6.98
CA TYR A 135 -7.41 8.90 -7.00
C TYR A 135 -7.49 7.89 -5.86
N VAL A 136 -8.21 8.16 -4.77
CA VAL A 136 -8.20 7.30 -3.58
C VAL A 136 -9.57 7.11 -2.96
N LYS A 137 -9.83 5.88 -2.49
CA LYS A 137 -10.94 5.50 -1.61
C LYS A 137 -10.36 4.98 -0.29
N ALA A 138 -11.05 5.18 0.83
CA ALA A 138 -10.62 4.74 2.16
C ALA A 138 -11.81 4.22 2.97
#